data_AF-A0A4W3HPX3-F1
#
_entry.id   AF-A0A4W3HPX3-F1
#
_cell.length_a   1.000
_cell.length_b   1.000
_cell.length_c   1.000
_cell.angle_alpha   90.00
_cell.angle_beta   90.00
_cell.angle_gamma   90.00
#
_symmetry.space_group_name_H-M   'P 1'
#
loop_
_entity.id
_entity.type
_entity.pdbx_description
1 polymer ?
#
loop_
_entity_poly.entity_id
_entity_poly.type
_entity_poly.pdbx_seq_one_letter_code
_entity_poly.pdbx_strand_id
1 'polypeptide(L)'
;MQELLLFWWYILFLSLSLSVSQQTSGSDINVFYSTPSCYLMELNKANLTWSVKFDDFFPYADGPHEFWTGYFTSRPAFKLYERLSNNFLQVRAGGQGAREGLPT
;
A
#
# COMPACT_ATOMS: atom_id res chain seq x y z
N MET A 1 1.38 26.44 2.33
CA MET A 1 2.64 25.86 1.81
C MET A 1 2.39 24.55 1.08
N GLN A 2 1.66 23.57 1.65
CA GLN A 2 1.36 22.29 0.98
C GLN A 2 0.48 22.44 -0.28
N GLU A 3 -0.54 23.29 -0.25
CA GLU A 3 -1.46 23.48 -1.39
C GLU A 3 -0.77 24.04 -2.65
N LEU A 4 0.23 24.90 -2.48
CA LEU A 4 0.98 25.47 -3.60
C LEU A 4 1.88 24.41 -4.25
N LEU A 5 2.52 23.55 -3.46
CA LEU A 5 3.36 22.47 -3.98
C LEU A 5 2.56 21.46 -4.82
N LEU A 6 1.34 21.13 -4.40
CA LEU A 6 0.46 20.23 -5.14
C LEU A 6 0.04 20.84 -6.50
N PHE A 7 -0.26 22.15 -6.52
CA PHE A 7 -0.58 22.86 -7.75
C PHE A 7 0.59 22.85 -8.74
N TRP A 8 1.81 23.15 -8.27
CA TRP A 8 3.00 23.10 -9.11
C TRP A 8 3.33 21.68 -9.59
N TRP A 9 3.18 20.67 -8.74
CA TRP A 9 3.37 19.27 -9.12
C TRP A 9 2.40 18.83 -10.22
N TYR A 10 1.12 19.20 -10.09
CA TYR A 10 0.11 18.91 -11.11
C TYR A 10 0.40 19.60 -12.44
N ILE A 11 0.79 20.87 -12.41
CA ILE A 11 1.15 21.60 -13.64
C ILE A 11 2.39 20.99 -14.29
N LEU A 12 3.40 20.62 -13.51
CA LEU A 12 4.63 20.01 -14.02
C LEU A 12 4.36 18.67 -14.70
N PHE A 13 3.56 17.80 -14.09
CA PHE A 13 3.26 16.51 -14.70
C PHE A 13 2.31 16.65 -15.90
N LEU A 14 1.36 17.59 -15.85
CA LEU A 14 0.48 17.88 -16.99
C LEU A 14 1.29 18.40 -18.19
N SER A 15 2.23 19.33 -17.96
CA SER A 15 3.08 19.86 -19.04
C SER A 15 3.95 18.76 -19.66
N LEU A 16 4.50 17.86 -18.84
CA LEU A 16 5.26 16.71 -19.32
C LEU A 16 4.41 15.79 -20.21
N SER A 17 3.22 15.39 -19.76
CA SER A 17 2.33 14.53 -20.54
C SER A 17 1.95 15.16 -21.89
N LEU A 18 1.74 16.48 -21.91
CA LEU A 18 1.45 17.23 -23.12
C LEU A 18 2.67 17.28 -24.05
N SER A 19 3.86 17.57 -23.54
CA SER A 19 5.09 17.60 -24.34
C SER A 19 5.42 16.25 -24.97
N VAL A 20 5.13 15.14 -24.30
CA VAL A 20 5.27 13.78 -24.87
C VAL A 20 4.23 13.54 -25.96
N SER A 21 2.97 13.94 -25.73
CA SER A 21 1.88 13.75 -26.70
C SER A 21 2.04 14.60 -27.98
N GLN A 22 2.75 15.74 -27.91
CA GLN A 22 2.98 16.64 -29.05
C GLN A 22 4.20 16.26 -29.90
N GLN A 23 5.00 15.27 -29.49
CA GLN A 23 6.14 14.81 -30.30
C GLN A 23 5.65 14.04 -31.51
N THR A 24 5.81 14.64 -32.70
CA THR A 24 5.39 14.05 -33.98
C THR A 24 6.41 13.07 -34.57
N SER A 25 7.64 13.06 -34.05
CA SER A 25 8.74 12.24 -34.54
C SER A 25 9.43 11.48 -33.40
N GLY A 26 8.95 10.27 -33.11
CA GLY A 26 9.75 9.21 -32.48
C GLY A 26 9.63 9.00 -30.98
N SER A 27 8.52 9.31 -30.32
CA SER A 27 8.35 8.87 -28.92
C SER A 27 7.73 7.46 -28.86
N ASP A 28 8.52 6.45 -28.52
CA ASP A 28 8.04 5.09 -28.20
C ASP A 28 7.34 5.00 -26.82
N ILE A 29 7.13 6.14 -26.17
CA ILE A 29 6.70 6.23 -24.77
C ILE A 29 5.43 7.08 -24.68
N ASN A 30 4.43 6.59 -23.93
CA ASN A 30 3.23 7.32 -23.58
C ASN A 30 3.20 7.61 -22.06
N VAL A 31 2.91 8.86 -21.69
CA VAL A 31 2.88 9.31 -20.29
C VAL A 31 1.52 9.95 -19.99
N PHE A 32 0.81 9.41 -19.01
CA PHE A 32 -0.51 9.92 -18.60
C PHE A 32 -0.74 9.69 -17.11
N TYR A 33 -1.67 10.44 -16.54
CA TYR A 33 -2.11 10.24 -15.16
C TYR A 33 -2.85 8.91 -15.02
N SER A 34 -2.47 8.12 -14.04
CA SER A 34 -3.10 6.84 -13.76
C SER A 34 -3.28 6.61 -12.27
N THR A 35 -4.00 5.54 -11.95
CA THR A 35 -4.10 5.01 -10.60
C THR A 35 -3.38 3.66 -10.53
N PRO A 36 -2.95 3.19 -9.35
CA PRO A 36 -2.34 1.88 -9.20
C PRO A 36 -3.20 0.74 -9.79
N SER A 37 -4.54 0.86 -9.69
CA SER A 37 -5.47 -0.11 -10.27
C SER A 37 -5.43 -0.15 -11.80
N CYS A 38 -5.34 1.02 -12.46
CA CYS A 38 -5.22 1.08 -13.92
C CYS A 38 -3.90 0.46 -14.39
N TYR A 39 -2.80 0.71 -13.68
CA TYR A 39 -1.50 0.09 -13.98
C TYR A 39 -1.57 -1.44 -13.90
N LEU A 40 -2.14 -1.97 -12.81
CA LEU A 40 -2.32 -3.41 -12.61
C LEU A 40 -3.22 -4.04 -13.69
N MET A 41 -4.28 -3.34 -14.11
CA MET A 41 -5.14 -3.77 -15.20
C MET A 41 -4.37 -3.97 -16.51
N GLU A 42 -3.50 -3.03 -16.89
CA GLU A 42 -2.69 -3.15 -18.11
C GLU A 42 -1.61 -4.23 -17.98
N LEU A 43 -0.98 -4.39 -16.81
CA LEU A 43 -0.04 -5.49 -16.56
C LEU A 43 -0.70 -6.88 -16.74
N ASN A 44 -1.93 -7.06 -16.28
CA ASN A 44 -2.67 -8.31 -16.47
C ASN A 44 -3.00 -8.59 -17.95
N LYS A 45 -3.16 -7.54 -18.77
CA LYS A 45 -3.40 -7.68 -20.22
C LYS A 45 -2.12 -7.96 -21.01
N ALA A 46 -0.95 -7.65 -20.47
CA ALA A 46 0.34 -7.75 -21.15
C ALA A 46 0.81 -9.20 -21.43
N ASN A 47 0.04 -10.22 -21.05
CA ASN A 47 0.34 -11.64 -21.25
C ASN A 47 1.77 -12.03 -20.80
N LEU A 48 2.17 -11.53 -19.63
CA LEU A 48 3.45 -11.80 -19.01
C LEU A 48 3.33 -12.90 -17.95
N THR A 49 4.41 -13.65 -17.76
CA THR A 49 4.54 -14.63 -16.68
C THR A 49 5.33 -14.04 -15.52
N TRP A 50 4.86 -14.25 -14.29
CA TRP A 50 5.46 -13.70 -13.08
C TRP A 50 6.08 -14.80 -12.21
N SER A 51 7.20 -14.50 -11.56
CA SER A 51 7.79 -15.40 -10.56
C SER A 51 6.94 -15.44 -9.29
N VAL A 52 6.78 -16.63 -8.70
CA VAL A 52 6.08 -16.79 -7.43
C VAL A 52 7.04 -16.60 -6.26
N LYS A 53 6.64 -15.82 -5.26
CA LYS A 53 7.36 -15.63 -3.98
C LYS A 53 6.47 -16.13 -2.84
N PHE A 54 7.03 -16.95 -1.95
CA PHE A 54 6.29 -17.56 -0.84
C PHE A 54 6.59 -16.94 0.53
N ASP A 55 7.80 -16.41 0.72
CA ASP A 55 8.22 -15.89 2.01
C ASP A 55 7.77 -14.42 2.21
N ASP A 56 7.99 -13.92 3.42
CA ASP A 56 7.78 -12.51 3.72
C ASP A 56 8.95 -11.62 3.24
N PHE A 57 8.80 -10.32 3.50
CA PHE A 57 9.79 -9.29 3.19
C PHE A 57 10.55 -8.80 4.43
N PHE A 58 10.59 -9.60 5.51
CA PHE A 58 11.27 -9.19 6.75
C PHE A 58 12.63 -9.88 6.93
N PRO A 59 13.61 -9.21 7.57
CA PRO A 59 13.60 -7.81 8.03
C PRO A 59 13.90 -6.81 6.89
N TYR A 60 13.26 -5.64 6.95
CA TYR A 60 13.54 -4.54 6.01
C TYR A 60 14.82 -3.79 6.39
N ALA A 61 15.63 -3.44 5.39
CA ALA A 61 16.80 -2.57 5.52
C ALA A 61 16.90 -1.64 4.31
N ASP A 62 17.17 -0.37 4.55
CA ASP A 62 17.47 0.66 3.54
C ASP A 62 18.96 0.76 3.21
N GLY A 63 19.83 0.20 4.06
CA GLY A 63 21.28 0.13 3.85
C GLY A 63 21.94 -1.10 4.50
N PRO A 64 23.24 -1.38 4.22
CA PRO A 64 23.93 -2.60 4.68
C PRO A 64 23.93 -2.84 6.20
N HIS A 65 23.81 -1.78 6.99
CA HIS A 65 23.82 -1.81 8.46
C HIS A 65 22.61 -1.07 9.07
N GLU A 66 21.56 -0.85 8.28
CA GLU A 66 20.39 -0.03 8.64
C GLU A 66 19.14 -0.91 8.65
N PHE A 67 19.13 -1.92 9.54
CA PHE A 67 18.00 -2.82 9.68
C PHE A 67 16.93 -2.20 10.58
N TRP A 68 15.69 -2.19 10.11
CA TRP A 68 14.57 -1.60 10.84
C TRP A 68 13.99 -2.57 11.88
N THR A 69 14.80 -3.42 12.49
CA THR A 69 14.34 -4.40 13.49
C THR A 69 14.03 -3.77 14.85
N GLY A 70 14.51 -2.56 15.11
CA GLY A 70 14.27 -1.85 16.37
C GLY A 70 12.78 -1.60 16.67
N TYR A 71 11.96 -1.35 15.64
CA TYR A 71 10.53 -1.13 15.87
C TYR A 71 9.79 -2.39 16.37
N PHE A 72 10.38 -3.58 16.28
CA PHE A 72 9.79 -4.79 16.86
C PHE A 72 9.64 -4.67 18.39
N THR A 73 10.57 -4.01 19.09
CA THR A 73 10.56 -3.88 20.56
C THR A 73 10.26 -2.47 21.07
N SER A 74 10.45 -1.41 20.27
CA SER A 74 10.15 -0.03 20.65
C SER A 74 8.75 0.15 21.29
N ARG A 75 8.66 0.84 22.43
CA ARG A 75 7.39 1.09 23.16
C ARG A 75 6.65 -0.21 23.56
N PRO A 76 7.27 -1.09 24.37
CA PRO A 76 6.70 -2.41 24.69
C PRO A 76 5.36 -2.35 25.44
N ALA A 77 5.16 -1.36 26.33
CA ALA A 77 3.90 -1.17 27.05
C ALA A 77 2.71 -0.92 26.10
N PHE A 78 2.93 -0.15 25.02
CA PHE A 78 1.89 0.14 24.02
C PHE A 78 1.54 -1.09 23.19
N LYS A 79 2.55 -1.90 22.82
CA LYS A 79 2.31 -3.18 22.13
C LYS A 79 1.50 -4.16 23.00
N LEU A 80 1.79 -4.23 24.30
CA LEU A 80 0.99 -5.04 25.22
C LEU A 80 -0.47 -4.55 25.29
N TYR A 81 -0.66 -3.24 25.38
CA TYR A 81 -1.99 -2.64 25.42
C TYR A 81 -2.84 -2.97 24.18
N GLU A 82 -2.24 -2.96 22.99
CA GLU A 82 -2.91 -3.37 21.75
C GLU A 82 -3.37 -4.84 21.81
N ARG A 83 -2.51 -5.75 22.30
CA ARG A 83 -2.85 -7.18 22.41
C ARG A 83 -4.01 -7.44 23.37
N LEU A 84 -3.99 -6.79 24.53
CA LEU A 84 -5.07 -6.89 25.52
C LEU A 84 -6.38 -6.31 24.97
N SER A 85 -6.30 -5.15 24.31
CA SER A 85 -7.47 -4.49 23.72
C SER A 85 -8.08 -5.31 22.59
N ASN A 86 -7.26 -5.90 21.71
CA ASN A 86 -7.72 -6.80 20.65
C ASN A 86 -8.46 -8.02 21.21
N ASN A 87 -7.90 -8.67 22.24
CA ASN A 87 -8.57 -9.79 22.90
C ASN A 87 -9.94 -9.39 23.48
N PHE A 88 -10.00 -8.25 24.17
CA PHE A 88 -11.23 -7.73 24.73
C PHE A 88 -12.30 -7.46 23.65
N LEU A 89 -11.90 -6.89 22.51
CA LEU A 89 -12.79 -6.64 21.37
C LEU A 89 -13.29 -7.92 20.72
N GLN A 90 -12.43 -8.94 20.57
CA GLN A 90 -12.82 -10.23 19.98
C GLN A 90 -13.82 -10.99 20.86
N VAL A 91 -13.62 -11.01 22.19
CA VAL A 91 -14.56 -11.64 23.13
C VAL A 91 -15.93 -10.96 23.08
N ARG A 92 -15.96 -9.62 23.00
CA ARG A 92 -17.21 -8.87 22.87
C ARG A 92 -17.88 -9.09 21.52
N ALA A 93 -17.13 -9.06 20.42
CA ALA A 93 -17.66 -9.23 19.07
C ALA A 93 -18.17 -10.67 18.82
N GLY A 94 -17.47 -11.68 19.35
CA GLY A 94 -17.90 -13.08 19.28
C GLY A 94 -19.01 -13.45 20.28
N GLY A 95 -19.30 -12.60 21.27
CA GLY A 95 -20.23 -12.86 22.36
C GLY A 95 -21.71 -12.54 22.07
N GLN A 96 -22.04 -11.90 20.94
CA GLN A 96 -23.41 -11.48 20.61
C GLN A 96 -24.12 -12.36 19.56
N GLY A 97 -23.51 -13.48 19.12
CA GLY A 97 -24.10 -14.36 18.10
C GLY A 97 -24.41 -15.80 18.53
N ALA A 98 -24.19 -16.18 19.80
CA ALA A 98 -24.27 -17.60 20.22
C ALA A 98 -25.13 -17.86 21.47
N ARG A 99 -26.18 -17.06 21.72
CA ARG A 99 -27.13 -17.30 22.82
C ARG A 99 -28.60 -17.17 22.42
N GLU A 100 -28.95 -17.57 21.21
CA GLU A 100 -30.34 -17.91 20.87
C GLU A 100 -30.39 -19.39 20.46
N GLY A 101 -30.75 -20.23 21.44
CA GLY A 101 -30.82 -21.68 21.29
C GLY A 101 -31.17 -22.33 22.62
N LEU A 102 -32.37 -22.02 23.14
CA LEU A 102 -33.04 -22.85 24.15
C LEU A 102 -33.60 -24.09 23.42
N PRO A 103 -33.32 -25.32 23.89
CA PRO A 103 -34.40 -26.12 24.48
C PRO A 103 -34.00 -27.00 25.68
N THR A 104 -35.01 -27.23 26.52
CA THR A 104 -35.16 -28.13 27.70
C THR A 104 -34.30 -27.85 28.92
#